data_AF-A0A7V1DQD7-F1
#
_entry.id   AF-A0A7V1DQD7-F1
#
_cell.length_a   1.000
_cell.length_b   1.000
_cell.length_c   1.000
_cell.angle_alpha   90.00
_cell.angle_beta   90.00
_cell.angle_gamma   90.00
#
_symmetry.space_group_name_H-M   'P 1'
#
loop_
_entity.id
_entity.type
_entity.pdbx_description
1 polymer ?
#
loop_
_entity_poly.entity_id
_entity_poly.type
_entity_poly.pdbx_seq_one_letter_code
_entity_poly.pdbx_strand_id
1 'polypeptide(L)'
;MVARLDGCVFCCEPECQGWPTPTPEVDSAGRRVFRVSSGQFLIVVEGRPGLSGAPLGTSLAPGLDGRPDLWIENNRDLGNGSTRVCDTGPPSQGGGGVPGVDPPRFDPDDQFVTDALVDFACRFDPYIGVNSPCTIMDASRDPKLLQPTSTWQFCAAVTSTMVFPPGENLLTVALRDTAGNTGPTAQVVVHVATPTITPTATPTSPSPTPTVTLTRTRSPTRTWTPSRTATPT
;
A
#
# COMPACT_ATOMS: atom_id res chain seq x y z
N MET A 1 8.22 -6.58 -6.20
CA MET A 1 7.02 -6.99 -6.95
C MET A 1 5.79 -6.46 -6.25
N VAL A 2 4.68 -6.29 -6.97
CA VAL A 2 3.37 -5.91 -6.43
C VAL A 2 2.35 -7.03 -6.69
N ALA A 3 1.57 -7.40 -5.68
CA ALA A 3 0.53 -8.42 -5.67
C ALA A 3 -0.74 -7.88 -4.99
N ARG A 4 -1.88 -8.58 -5.00
CA ARG A 4 -3.08 -8.10 -4.31
C ARG A 4 -2.99 -8.30 -2.79
N LEU A 5 -3.81 -7.56 -2.03
CA LEU A 5 -3.79 -7.54 -0.55
C LEU A 5 -4.19 -8.86 0.11
N ASP A 6 -4.89 -9.75 -0.59
CA ASP A 6 -5.35 -11.04 -0.09
C ASP A 6 -4.22 -12.09 0.02
N GLY A 7 -2.95 -11.71 -0.17
CA GLY A 7 -1.80 -12.63 -0.12
C GLY A 7 -1.72 -13.55 -1.34
N CYS A 8 -2.84 -13.72 -2.02
CA CYS A 8 -2.87 -14.25 -3.35
C CYS A 8 -2.21 -13.25 -4.28
N VAL A 9 -1.15 -13.70 -4.93
CA VAL A 9 -0.64 -13.06 -6.13
C VAL A 9 -1.69 -13.11 -7.27
N PHE A 10 -2.84 -13.76 -6.99
CA PHE A 10 -3.85 -14.25 -7.91
C PHE A 10 -5.27 -14.08 -7.38
N CYS A 11 -6.19 -13.62 -8.22
CA CYS A 11 -7.59 -13.90 -7.96
C CYS A 11 -7.81 -15.41 -7.92
N CYS A 12 -8.91 -15.84 -7.31
CA CYS A 12 -9.41 -17.21 -7.16
C CYS A 12 -9.64 -18.00 -8.47
N GLU A 13 -8.97 -17.63 -9.57
CA GLU A 13 -9.08 -18.22 -10.89
C GLU A 13 -7.89 -19.16 -11.18
N PRO A 14 -8.15 -20.41 -11.58
CA PRO A 14 -7.13 -21.46 -11.73
C PRO A 14 -6.09 -21.24 -12.83
N GLU A 15 -6.19 -20.17 -13.63
CA GLU A 15 -5.39 -19.97 -14.85
C GLU A 15 -4.08 -19.20 -14.62
N CYS A 16 -3.87 -18.68 -13.42
CA CYS A 16 -2.74 -17.80 -13.14
C CYS A 16 -1.47 -18.59 -12.75
N GLN A 17 -0.68 -18.94 -13.77
CA GLN A 17 0.53 -19.78 -13.68
C GLN A 17 1.77 -19.08 -13.10
N GLY A 18 1.67 -18.51 -11.89
CA GLY A 18 2.85 -17.99 -11.20
C GLY A 18 3.37 -16.61 -11.65
N TRP A 19 2.54 -15.82 -12.34
CA TRP A 19 2.87 -14.47 -12.79
C TRP A 19 2.33 -13.37 -11.86
N PRO A 20 3.04 -12.25 -11.64
CA PRO A 20 2.48 -11.14 -10.88
C PRO A 20 1.16 -10.63 -11.49
N THR A 21 0.13 -10.35 -10.67
CA THR A 21 -1.12 -9.73 -11.13
C THR A 21 -1.25 -8.29 -10.63
N PRO A 22 -1.51 -7.31 -11.52
CA PRO A 22 -1.60 -7.47 -12.97
C PRO A 22 -0.23 -7.80 -13.58
N THR A 23 -0.24 -8.48 -14.73
CA THR A 23 0.98 -8.70 -15.50
C THR A 23 1.61 -7.35 -15.81
N PRO A 24 2.86 -7.11 -15.37
CA PRO A 24 3.46 -5.81 -15.53
C PRO A 24 3.82 -5.54 -16.99
N GLU A 25 3.65 -4.29 -17.41
CA GLU A 25 4.29 -3.76 -18.61
C GLU A 25 5.80 -3.61 -18.35
N VAL A 26 6.59 -3.39 -19.40
CA VAL A 26 8.02 -3.05 -19.27
C VAL A 26 8.23 -1.67 -19.89
N ASP A 27 8.81 -0.75 -19.13
CA ASP A 27 9.13 0.60 -19.63
C ASP A 27 10.42 0.65 -20.47
N SER A 28 10.77 1.82 -20.99
CA SER A 28 11.98 2.02 -21.80
C SER A 28 13.29 1.80 -21.04
N ALA A 29 13.26 1.78 -19.71
CA ALA A 29 14.41 1.48 -18.85
C ALA A 29 14.49 -0.02 -18.48
N GLY A 30 13.59 -0.86 -19.00
CA GLY A 30 13.54 -2.29 -18.69
C GLY A 30 12.89 -2.60 -17.34
N ARG A 31 12.24 -1.62 -16.70
CA ARG A 31 11.58 -1.81 -15.39
C ARG A 31 10.17 -2.33 -15.58
N ARG A 32 9.73 -3.18 -14.67
CA ARG A 32 8.34 -3.66 -14.62
C ARG A 32 7.42 -2.56 -14.09
N VAL A 33 6.33 -2.30 -14.82
CA VAL A 33 5.31 -1.29 -14.50
C VAL A 33 4.01 -1.99 -14.12
N PHE A 34 3.58 -1.78 -12.89
CA PHE A 34 2.34 -2.31 -12.33
C PHE A 34 1.27 -1.21 -12.31
N ARG A 35 0.18 -1.40 -13.08
CA ARG A 35 -0.96 -0.48 -13.07
C ARG A 35 -2.00 -0.93 -12.06
N VAL A 36 -2.22 -0.15 -11.01
CA VAL A 36 -3.16 -0.50 -9.94
C VAL A 36 -4.26 0.55 -9.84
N SER A 37 -5.49 0.12 -9.54
CA SER A 37 -6.63 1.02 -9.38
C SER A 37 -6.63 1.74 -8.02
N SER A 38 -5.94 1.18 -7.03
CA SER A 38 -5.73 1.76 -5.71
C SER A 38 -4.25 1.71 -5.34
N GLY A 39 -3.82 2.57 -4.42
CA GLY A 39 -2.48 2.52 -3.84
C GLY A 39 -2.31 1.43 -2.78
N GLN A 40 -3.19 0.42 -2.74
CA GLN A 40 -3.23 -0.64 -1.72
C GLN A 40 -3.05 -2.01 -2.38
N PHE A 41 -2.03 -2.75 -1.96
CA PHE A 41 -1.57 -3.99 -2.56
C PHE A 41 -0.55 -4.67 -1.64
N LEU A 42 -0.12 -5.88 -1.93
CA LEU A 42 0.99 -6.55 -1.26
C LEU A 42 2.30 -6.24 -1.99
N ILE A 43 3.30 -5.72 -1.28
CA ILE A 43 4.67 -5.67 -1.79
C ILE A 43 5.35 -6.98 -1.43
N VAL A 44 6.01 -7.57 -2.42
CA VAL A 44 6.82 -8.78 -2.26
C VAL A 44 8.23 -8.51 -2.76
N VAL A 45 9.20 -8.68 -1.87
CA VAL A 45 10.63 -8.65 -2.18
C VAL A 45 11.17 -10.05 -1.99
N GLU A 46 11.81 -10.60 -3.01
CA GLU A 46 12.51 -11.87 -2.90
C GLU A 46 13.98 -11.69 -3.18
N GLY A 47 14.80 -12.54 -2.57
CA GLY A 47 16.21 -12.58 -2.88
C GLY A 47 16.80 -13.97 -2.67
N ARG A 48 18.07 -14.07 -3.07
CA ARG A 48 18.92 -15.25 -2.92
C ARG A 48 20.35 -14.80 -2.56
N PRO A 49 21.20 -15.69 -2.02
CA PRO A 49 22.62 -15.44 -1.84
C PRO A 49 23.27 -14.87 -3.10
N GLY A 50 24.10 -13.84 -2.91
CA GLY A 50 24.87 -13.21 -3.97
C GLY A 50 26.17 -13.96 -4.30
N LEU A 51 27.13 -13.26 -4.88
CA LEU A 51 28.45 -13.81 -5.23
C LEU A 51 29.27 -14.26 -4.01
N SER A 52 29.02 -13.67 -2.84
CA SER A 52 29.64 -14.06 -1.57
C SER A 52 29.25 -15.46 -1.12
N GLY A 53 28.11 -15.99 -1.61
CA GLY A 53 27.49 -17.22 -1.12
C GLY A 53 26.93 -17.11 0.31
N ALA A 54 27.09 -15.96 0.98
CA ALA A 54 26.53 -15.73 2.29
C ALA A 54 25.00 -15.75 2.20
N PRO A 55 24.30 -16.33 3.20
CA PRO A 55 22.86 -16.17 3.33
C PRO A 55 22.50 -14.69 3.33
N LEU A 56 21.31 -14.35 2.84
CA LEU A 56 20.79 -12.99 2.96
C LEU A 56 20.72 -12.55 4.44
N GLY A 57 20.49 -11.27 4.73
CA GLY A 57 20.14 -10.79 6.06
C GLY A 57 18.62 -10.72 6.21
N THR A 58 18.08 -11.04 7.40
CA THR A 58 16.62 -11.02 7.67
C THR A 58 16.20 -9.93 8.63
N SER A 59 17.15 -9.17 9.19
CA SER A 59 16.83 -8.16 10.19
C SER A 59 16.11 -6.99 9.53
N LEU A 60 14.88 -6.73 9.96
CA LEU A 60 14.18 -5.49 9.63
C LEU A 60 14.46 -4.39 10.66
N ALA A 61 15.13 -4.73 11.76
CA ALA A 61 15.63 -3.76 12.73
C ALA A 61 16.98 -3.20 12.28
N PRO A 62 17.31 -1.95 12.66
CA PRO A 62 18.63 -1.35 12.48
C PRO A 62 19.76 -2.25 13.02
N GLY A 63 20.76 -2.52 12.18
CA GLY A 63 22.02 -3.16 12.58
C GLY A 63 22.99 -2.20 13.26
N LEU A 64 24.27 -2.58 13.36
CA LEU A 64 25.32 -1.73 13.93
C LEU A 64 25.57 -0.45 13.13
N ASP A 65 25.30 -0.48 11.82
CA ASP A 65 25.36 0.67 10.91
C ASP A 65 24.05 1.46 10.86
N GLY A 66 23.09 1.15 11.75
CA GLY A 66 21.81 1.82 11.81
C GLY A 66 20.81 1.39 10.72
N ARG A 67 21.14 0.40 9.88
CA ARG A 67 20.30 0.01 8.73
C ARG A 67 19.75 -1.41 8.83
N PRO A 68 18.53 -1.66 8.31
CA PRO A 68 17.99 -3.00 8.16
C PRO A 68 18.73 -3.78 7.07
N ASP A 69 18.42 -5.06 6.91
CA ASP A 69 18.93 -5.88 5.80
C ASP A 69 18.10 -5.71 4.51
N LEU A 70 16.85 -5.24 4.63
CA LEU A 70 15.98 -4.84 3.52
C LEU A 70 16.09 -3.33 3.32
N TRP A 71 16.72 -2.89 2.24
CA TRP A 71 16.78 -1.48 1.88
C TRP A 71 15.72 -1.20 0.83
N ILE A 72 14.73 -0.39 1.16
CA ILE A 72 13.61 -0.10 0.26
C ILE A 72 13.20 1.36 0.36
N GLU A 73 13.05 2.01 -0.79
CA GLU A 73 12.65 3.41 -0.93
C GLU A 73 11.58 3.55 -1.99
N ASN A 74 10.64 4.46 -1.76
CA ASN A 74 9.77 5.00 -2.80
C ASN A 74 10.21 6.44 -3.10
N ASN A 75 10.16 6.86 -4.36
CA ASN A 75 10.51 8.24 -4.72
C ASN A 75 9.46 9.29 -4.35
N ARG A 76 8.37 8.89 -3.69
CA ARG A 76 7.30 9.77 -3.25
C ARG A 76 6.85 9.35 -1.86
N ASP A 77 6.35 10.30 -1.10
CA ASP A 77 5.77 10.03 0.20
C ASP A 77 4.64 9.00 0.08
N LEU A 78 4.69 7.99 0.95
CA LEU A 78 3.59 7.04 1.14
C LEU A 78 2.69 7.54 2.27
N GLY A 79 1.37 7.33 2.16
CA GLY A 79 0.43 7.78 3.18
C GLY A 79 0.52 9.29 3.42
N ASN A 80 0.91 9.69 4.64
CA ASN A 80 1.11 11.10 5.01
C ASN A 80 2.58 11.57 4.94
N GLY A 81 3.52 10.73 4.50
CA GLY A 81 4.95 11.09 4.41
C GLY A 81 5.63 11.35 5.75
N SER A 82 5.16 10.76 6.84
CA SER A 82 5.76 10.91 8.17
C SER A 82 7.25 10.59 8.15
N THR A 83 8.08 11.43 8.77
CA THR A 83 9.51 11.15 8.95
C THR A 83 9.79 10.40 10.26
N ARG A 84 8.76 9.98 10.99
CA ARG A 84 8.92 9.28 12.27
C ARG A 84 9.15 7.80 12.01
N VAL A 85 10.31 7.32 12.42
CA VAL A 85 10.71 5.93 12.23
C VAL A 85 9.77 4.94 12.94
N CYS A 86 9.26 3.97 12.19
CA CYS A 86 8.45 2.85 12.65
C CYS A 86 7.15 3.28 13.36
N ASP A 87 6.52 4.35 12.87
CA ASP A 87 5.21 4.79 13.34
C ASP A 87 4.06 3.96 12.72
N THR A 88 4.16 2.64 12.83
CA THR A 88 3.26 1.68 12.16
C THR A 88 1.85 1.58 12.77
N GLY A 89 1.57 2.36 13.81
CA GLY A 89 0.28 2.39 14.49
C GLY A 89 -0.88 2.86 13.61
N PRO A 90 -2.12 2.80 14.11
CA PRO A 90 -3.25 3.38 13.39
C PRO A 90 -3.10 4.91 13.27
N PRO A 91 -3.68 5.55 12.23
CA PRO A 91 -3.62 7.01 12.07
C PRO A 91 -4.10 7.79 13.29
N SER A 92 -5.09 7.26 14.02
CA SER A 92 -5.63 7.86 15.25
C SER A 92 -4.64 7.91 16.41
N GLN A 93 -3.56 7.13 16.37
CA GLN A 93 -2.50 7.09 17.39
C GLN A 93 -1.19 7.74 16.89
N GLY A 94 -1.27 8.52 15.81
CA GLY A 94 -0.10 9.15 15.20
C GLY A 94 0.79 8.17 14.46
N GLY A 95 0.26 7.02 14.05
CA GLY A 95 0.92 6.17 13.07
C GLY A 95 0.74 6.72 11.66
N GLY A 96 1.76 6.57 10.83
CA GLY A 96 1.95 7.38 9.65
C GLY A 96 2.40 6.61 8.42
N GLY A 97 2.73 7.43 7.41
CA GLY A 97 3.31 7.07 6.14
C GLY A 97 4.80 6.81 6.22
N VAL A 98 5.42 6.75 5.05
CA VAL A 98 6.87 6.59 4.89
C VAL A 98 7.35 7.74 4.02
N PRO A 99 8.44 8.44 4.37
CA PRO A 99 8.90 9.58 3.59
C PRO A 99 9.53 9.10 2.28
N GLY A 100 9.31 9.85 1.21
CA GLY A 100 9.90 9.56 -0.10
C GLY A 100 11.35 10.02 -0.21
N VAL A 101 12.13 9.36 -1.07
CA VAL A 101 13.51 9.73 -1.41
C VAL A 101 13.64 9.92 -2.93
N ASP A 102 13.77 11.16 -3.40
CA ASP A 102 13.84 11.50 -4.82
C ASP A 102 15.07 12.35 -5.18
N PRO A 103 15.98 11.87 -6.05
CA PRO A 103 16.02 10.53 -6.63
C PRO A 103 16.34 9.46 -5.57
N PRO A 104 15.89 8.19 -5.77
CA PRO A 104 16.24 7.09 -4.87
C PRO A 104 17.75 6.94 -4.74
N ARG A 105 18.24 6.78 -3.50
CA ARG A 105 19.67 6.67 -3.20
C ARG A 105 19.89 5.97 -1.87
N PHE A 106 20.82 5.02 -1.83
CA PHE A 106 21.18 4.32 -0.59
C PHE A 106 22.42 4.91 0.10
N ASP A 107 22.54 6.23 0.14
CA ASP A 107 23.70 6.94 0.71
C ASP A 107 23.84 6.63 2.22
N PRO A 108 24.88 5.91 2.68
CA PRO A 108 25.05 5.49 4.07
C PRO A 108 25.26 6.66 5.06
N ASP A 109 25.72 7.81 4.58
CA ASP A 109 26.07 8.96 5.43
C ASP A 109 24.88 9.93 5.62
N ASP A 110 23.76 9.67 4.95
CA ASP A 110 22.54 10.48 5.04
C ASP A 110 21.57 9.88 6.08
N GLN A 111 21.42 10.55 7.22
CA GLN A 111 20.52 10.11 8.30
C GLN A 111 19.05 10.08 7.87
N PHE A 112 18.62 11.00 6.99
CA PHE A 112 17.24 11.00 6.50
C PHE A 112 16.97 9.75 5.66
N VAL A 113 17.92 9.36 4.81
CA VAL A 113 17.85 8.10 4.04
C VAL A 113 17.84 6.91 4.98
N THR A 114 18.73 6.87 5.98
CA THR A 114 18.75 5.78 6.97
C THR A 114 17.41 5.66 7.70
N ASP A 115 16.84 6.76 8.18
CA ASP A 115 15.55 6.78 8.87
C ASP A 115 14.41 6.32 7.95
N ALA A 116 14.40 6.76 6.69
CA ALA A 116 13.42 6.33 5.68
C ALA A 116 13.50 4.82 5.39
N LEU A 117 14.71 4.27 5.27
CA LEU A 117 14.95 2.84 5.07
C LEU A 117 14.44 2.01 6.26
N VAL A 118 14.74 2.46 7.48
CA VAL A 118 14.27 1.78 8.71
C VAL A 118 12.75 1.85 8.80
N ASP A 119 12.15 3.01 8.55
CA ASP A 119 10.70 3.18 8.63
C ASP A 119 9.96 2.30 7.62
N PHE A 120 10.46 2.24 6.37
CA PHE A 120 9.85 1.39 5.36
C PHE A 120 10.06 -0.11 5.70
N ALA A 121 11.25 -0.51 6.17
CA ALA A 121 11.51 -1.89 6.59
C ALA A 121 10.60 -2.35 7.74
N CYS A 122 10.24 -1.45 8.66
CA CYS A 122 9.28 -1.72 9.75
C CYS A 122 7.87 -2.10 9.28
N ARG A 123 7.56 -1.96 7.99
CA ARG A 123 6.28 -2.35 7.38
C ARG A 123 6.27 -3.77 6.83
N PHE A 124 7.43 -4.42 6.82
CA PHE A 124 7.60 -5.76 6.27
C PHE A 124 7.61 -6.81 7.38
N ASP A 125 7.27 -8.03 6.97
CA ASP A 125 7.53 -9.26 7.71
C ASP A 125 8.52 -10.13 6.91
N PRO A 126 9.57 -10.67 7.54
CA PRO A 126 10.49 -11.58 6.88
C PRO A 126 9.93 -13.01 6.90
N TYR A 127 9.91 -13.63 5.72
CA TYR A 127 9.47 -15.00 5.51
C TYR A 127 10.67 -15.85 5.10
N ILE A 128 11.19 -16.59 6.09
CA ILE A 128 12.48 -17.27 6.00
C ILE A 128 12.28 -18.70 5.51
N GLY A 129 12.90 -18.99 4.36
CA GLY A 129 12.94 -20.33 3.77
C GLY A 129 11.75 -20.63 2.86
N VAL A 130 11.89 -21.71 2.09
CA VAL A 130 10.98 -22.06 0.98
C VAL A 130 9.60 -22.54 1.42
N ASN A 131 9.44 -22.90 2.71
CA ASN A 131 8.21 -23.51 3.23
C ASN A 131 7.26 -22.51 3.90
N SER A 132 7.63 -21.24 4.01
CA SER A 132 6.80 -20.22 4.66
C SER A 132 6.76 -18.87 3.93
N PRO A 133 6.74 -18.78 2.58
CA PRO A 133 6.53 -17.49 1.92
C PRO A 133 5.13 -16.91 2.20
N CYS A 134 4.93 -15.62 2.01
CA CYS A 134 3.62 -14.98 2.13
C CYS A 134 2.78 -15.11 0.85
N THR A 135 3.39 -15.48 -0.27
CA THR A 135 2.72 -15.59 -1.56
C THR A 135 2.08 -16.94 -1.74
N ILE A 136 0.78 -16.92 -2.09
CA ILE A 136 0.02 -18.10 -2.48
C ILE A 136 -0.07 -18.13 -4.00
N MET A 137 0.33 -19.26 -4.60
CA MET A 137 0.60 -19.31 -6.03
C MET A 137 -0.35 -20.15 -6.88
N ASP A 138 -1.19 -20.98 -6.26
CA ASP A 138 -2.06 -21.90 -6.98
C ASP A 138 -3.31 -22.25 -6.14
N ALA A 139 -4.19 -23.05 -6.75
CA ALA A 139 -5.44 -23.48 -6.14
C ALA A 139 -5.25 -24.37 -4.90
N SER A 140 -4.08 -25.00 -4.70
CA SER A 140 -3.82 -25.77 -3.47
C SER A 140 -3.61 -24.86 -2.26
N ARG A 141 -3.46 -23.55 -2.49
CA ARG A 141 -3.19 -22.53 -1.46
C ARG A 141 -1.86 -22.76 -0.74
N ASP A 142 -0.95 -23.48 -1.37
CA ASP A 142 0.37 -23.73 -0.81
C ASP A 142 1.22 -22.46 -0.93
N PRO A 143 1.83 -22.00 0.16
CA PRO A 143 2.82 -20.94 0.10
C PRO A 143 3.98 -21.31 -0.81
N LYS A 144 4.31 -20.47 -1.79
CA LYS A 144 5.44 -20.68 -2.71
C LYS A 144 6.17 -19.38 -3.06
N LEU A 145 7.49 -19.47 -3.18
CA LEU A 145 8.30 -18.39 -3.75
C LEU A 145 7.97 -18.22 -5.24
N LEU A 146 8.00 -16.97 -5.69
CA LEU A 146 7.76 -16.57 -7.08
C LEU A 146 8.92 -16.97 -7.98
N GLN A 147 10.14 -16.78 -7.50
CA GLN A 147 11.34 -17.20 -8.20
C GLN A 147 11.87 -18.48 -7.56
N PRO A 148 11.95 -19.60 -8.29
CA PRO A 148 12.40 -20.88 -7.74
C PRO A 148 13.83 -20.83 -7.17
N THR A 149 14.64 -19.86 -7.59
CA THR A 149 16.00 -19.67 -7.10
C THR A 149 16.12 -18.73 -5.90
N SER A 150 15.02 -18.09 -5.48
CA SER A 150 15.00 -17.29 -4.26
C SER A 150 15.13 -18.20 -3.06
N THR A 151 15.74 -17.69 -1.99
CA THR A 151 15.77 -18.38 -0.71
C THR A 151 14.75 -17.79 0.24
N TRP A 152 14.58 -16.45 0.23
CA TRP A 152 13.79 -15.71 1.20
C TRP A 152 12.84 -14.71 0.54
N GLN A 153 11.84 -14.32 1.31
CA GLN A 153 10.84 -13.34 0.90
C GLN A 153 10.57 -12.35 2.04
N PHE A 154 10.30 -11.10 1.70
CA PHE A 154 9.81 -10.06 2.61
C PHE A 154 8.50 -9.56 2.06
N CYS A 155 7.50 -9.42 2.92
CA CYS A 155 6.18 -8.97 2.48
C CYS A 155 5.63 -7.85 3.32
N ALA A 156 4.93 -6.92 2.67
CA ALA A 156 4.26 -5.81 3.33
C ALA A 156 2.89 -5.59 2.70
N ALA A 157 1.82 -5.66 3.49
CA ALA A 157 0.49 -5.28 3.06
C ALA A 157 0.37 -3.75 3.08
N VAL A 158 0.25 -3.12 1.91
CA VAL A 158 0.07 -1.67 1.77
C VAL A 158 -1.33 -1.28 2.21
N THR A 159 -1.43 -0.84 3.46
CA THR A 159 -2.66 -0.36 4.09
C THR A 159 -2.85 1.15 3.84
N SER A 160 -3.90 1.75 4.43
CA SER A 160 -4.13 3.19 4.34
C SER A 160 -3.05 4.05 4.97
N THR A 161 -2.24 3.52 5.91
CA THR A 161 -1.17 4.29 6.55
C THR A 161 0.02 4.52 5.64
N MET A 162 0.29 3.62 4.68
CA MET A 162 1.38 3.74 3.70
C MET A 162 0.91 3.62 2.25
N VAL A 163 -0.31 4.08 1.97
CA VAL A 163 -0.91 4.02 0.63
C VAL A 163 -0.06 4.78 -0.39
N PHE A 164 0.12 4.19 -1.58
CA PHE A 164 0.85 4.86 -2.66
C PHE A 164 0.01 6.02 -3.22
N PRO A 165 0.59 7.22 -3.40
CA PRO A 165 -0.14 8.35 -3.97
C PRO A 165 -0.46 8.09 -5.46
N PRO A 166 -1.52 8.72 -6.01
CA PRO A 166 -1.85 8.63 -7.43
C PRO A 166 -0.70 9.05 -8.36
N GLY A 167 -0.63 8.42 -9.53
CA GLY A 167 0.41 8.62 -10.54
C GLY A 167 1.53 7.57 -10.45
N GLU A 168 2.68 7.91 -11.02
CA GLU A 168 3.85 7.03 -11.01
C GLU A 168 4.61 7.12 -9.68
N ASN A 169 5.08 5.96 -9.23
CA ASN A 169 5.87 5.76 -8.03
C ASN A 169 6.99 4.79 -8.39
N LEU A 170 8.24 5.18 -8.14
CA LEU A 170 9.42 4.36 -8.38
C LEU A 170 9.86 3.73 -7.06
N LEU A 171 9.72 2.41 -6.97
CA LEU A 171 10.18 1.62 -5.85
C LEU A 171 11.57 1.06 -6.16
N THR A 172 12.55 1.37 -5.32
CA THR A 172 13.93 0.88 -5.44
C THR A 172 14.27 0.02 -4.22
N VAL A 173 14.88 -1.13 -4.45
CA VAL A 173 15.21 -2.12 -3.41
C VAL A 173 16.67 -2.57 -3.54
N ALA A 174 17.34 -2.77 -2.42
CA ALA A 174 18.52 -3.61 -2.29
C ALA A 174 18.39 -4.54 -1.07
N LEU A 175 19.15 -5.63 -1.07
CA LEU A 175 19.20 -6.58 0.04
C LEU A 175 20.64 -6.71 0.52
N ARG A 176 20.83 -6.73 1.83
CA ARG A 176 22.12 -7.00 2.48
C ARG A 176 22.21 -8.47 2.88
N ASP A 177 23.39 -9.07 2.77
CA ASP A 177 23.68 -10.43 3.24
C ASP A 177 24.18 -10.45 4.70
N THR A 178 24.29 -11.63 5.32
CA THR A 178 24.79 -11.75 6.71
C THR A 178 26.25 -11.37 6.89
N ALA A 179 27.01 -11.24 5.80
CA ALA A 179 28.38 -10.73 5.82
C ALA A 179 28.44 -9.20 5.64
N GLY A 180 27.29 -8.53 5.54
CA GLY A 180 27.20 -7.08 5.38
C GLY A 180 27.32 -6.60 3.93
N ASN A 181 27.42 -7.49 2.95
CA ASN A 181 27.49 -7.09 1.54
C ASN A 181 26.10 -6.69 1.05
N THR A 182 26.01 -5.54 0.41
CA THR A 182 24.77 -5.09 -0.22
C THR A 182 24.73 -5.55 -1.68
N GLY A 183 23.63 -6.18 -2.07
CA GLY A 183 23.39 -6.62 -3.44
C GLY A 183 23.07 -5.48 -4.42
N PRO A 184 22.94 -5.77 -5.72
CA PRO A 184 22.56 -4.78 -6.71
C PRO A 184 21.13 -4.26 -6.46
N THR A 185 20.87 -3.03 -6.88
CA THR A 185 19.54 -2.44 -6.79
C THR A 185 18.58 -3.05 -7.81
N ALA A 186 17.33 -3.29 -7.41
CA ALA A 186 16.22 -3.63 -8.29
C ALA A 186 15.14 -2.54 -8.26
N GLN A 187 14.47 -2.32 -9.39
CA GLN A 187 13.45 -1.28 -9.51
C GLN A 187 12.15 -1.81 -10.12
N VAL A 188 11.03 -1.25 -9.65
CA VAL A 188 9.71 -1.39 -10.28
C VAL A 188 8.99 -0.04 -10.26
N VAL A 189 8.11 0.17 -11.23
CA VAL A 189 7.20 1.32 -11.25
C VAL A 189 5.81 0.86 -10.85
N VAL A 190 5.19 1.58 -9.93
CA VAL A 190 3.77 1.41 -9.56
C VAL A 190 3.01 2.63 -10.05
N HIS A 191 2.16 2.43 -11.04
CA HIS A 191 1.26 3.46 -11.55
C HIS A 191 -0.11 3.31 -10.91
N VAL A 192 -0.39 4.17 -9.93
CA VAL A 192 -1.69 4.22 -9.24
C VAL A 192 -2.64 5.10 -10.03
N ALA A 193 -3.81 4.57 -10.39
CA ALA A 193 -4.81 5.32 -11.14
C ALA A 193 -5.15 6.65 -10.46
N THR A 194 -5.12 7.75 -11.21
CA THR A 194 -5.64 9.03 -10.74
C THR A 194 -7.15 8.94 -10.68
N PRO A 195 -7.81 9.25 -9.53
CA PRO A 195 -9.26 9.28 -9.48
C PRO A 195 -9.75 10.29 -10.52
N THR A 196 -10.41 9.78 -11.56
CA THR A 196 -11.11 10.65 -12.50
C THR A 196 -12.31 11.20 -11.73
N ILE A 197 -12.21 12.45 -11.27
CA ILE A 197 -13.37 13.19 -10.81
C ILE A 197 -14.28 13.37 -12.01
N THR A 198 -15.21 12.42 -12.20
CA THR A 198 -16.35 12.64 -13.08
C THR A 198 -17.02 13.90 -12.58
N PRO A 199 -17.10 14.98 -13.38
CA PRO A 199 -17.79 16.18 -12.94
C PRO A 199 -19.21 15.76 -12.57
N THR A 200 -19.55 15.86 -11.28
CA THR A 200 -20.92 15.69 -10.82
C THR A 200 -21.75 16.61 -11.68
N ALA A 201 -22.62 16.02 -12.52
CA ALA A 201 -23.50 16.80 -13.37
C ALA A 201 -24.14 17.86 -12.48
N THR A 202 -23.84 19.12 -12.76
CA THR A 202 -24.45 20.24 -12.04
C THR A 202 -25.94 19.97 -12.10
N PRO A 203 -26.65 19.83 -10.96
CA PRO A 203 -28.07 19.57 -11.00
C PRO A 203 -28.68 20.67 -11.85
N THR A 204 -29.17 20.31 -13.04
CA THR A 204 -29.87 21.26 -13.90
C THR A 204 -30.98 21.82 -13.04
N SER A 205 -30.89 23.11 -12.75
CA SER A 205 -31.91 23.82 -11.99
C SER A 205 -33.27 23.37 -12.55
N PRO A 206 -34.17 22.81 -11.72
CA PRO A 206 -35.45 22.34 -12.22
C PRO A 206 -36.08 23.49 -12.99
N SER A 207 -36.33 23.26 -14.28
CA SER A 207 -37.10 24.18 -15.12
C SER A 207 -38.29 24.66 -14.30
N PRO A 208 -38.56 25.98 -14.22
CA PRO A 208 -39.58 26.51 -13.33
C PRO A 208 -40.88 25.73 -13.52
N THR A 209 -41.26 24.98 -12.49
CA THR A 209 -42.54 24.27 -12.46
C THR A 209 -43.63 25.31 -12.72
N PRO A 210 -44.56 25.09 -13.68
CA PRO A 210 -45.66 26.00 -13.90
C PRO A 210 -46.36 26.25 -12.57
N THR A 211 -46.47 27.52 -12.19
CA THR A 211 -47.16 27.94 -10.98
C THR A 211 -48.63 27.55 -11.10
N VAL A 212 -49.01 26.42 -10.51
CA VAL A 212 -50.42 26.09 -10.30
C VAL A 212 -50.91 26.99 -9.17
N THR A 213 -51.71 27.99 -9.52
CA THR A 213 -52.47 28.81 -8.56
C THR A 213 -53.43 27.90 -7.80
N LEU A 214 -53.06 27.51 -6.58
CA LEU A 214 -53.95 26.79 -5.67
C LEU A 214 -54.96 27.78 -5.08
N THR A 215 -56.23 27.64 -5.48
CA THR A 215 -57.37 28.29 -4.81
C THR A 215 -57.44 27.78 -3.38
N ARG A 216 -57.16 28.67 -2.43
CA ARG A 216 -57.16 28.42 -0.99
C ARG A 216 -58.56 28.06 -0.48
N THR A 217 -58.87 26.78 -0.38
CA THR A 217 -60.02 26.29 0.39
C THR A 217 -59.74 26.49 1.88
N ARG A 218 -60.61 27.23 2.58
CA ARG A 218 -60.51 27.51 4.01
C ARG A 218 -60.53 26.20 4.81
N SER A 219 -59.46 25.97 5.57
CA SER A 219 -59.38 24.89 6.55
C SER A 219 -60.18 25.26 7.82
N PRO A 220 -60.97 24.35 8.40
CA PRO A 220 -61.71 24.60 9.64
C PRO A 220 -60.78 24.73 10.85
N THR A 221 -61.10 25.70 11.71
CA THR A 221 -60.42 26.00 12.97
C THR A 221 -60.47 24.81 13.91
N ARG A 222 -59.30 24.31 14.32
CA ARG A 222 -59.16 23.20 15.28
C ARG A 222 -59.09 23.78 16.69
N THR A 223 -60.15 23.58 17.47
CA THR A 223 -60.21 23.96 18.89
C THR A 223 -59.33 23.02 19.71
N TRP A 224 -58.42 23.60 20.50
CA TRP A 224 -57.47 22.86 21.34
C TRP A 224 -58.02 22.77 22.77
N THR A 225 -58.15 21.55 23.31
CA THR A 225 -58.54 21.31 24.69
C THR A 225 -57.30 20.87 25.48
N PRO A 226 -56.87 21.61 26.52
CA PRO A 226 -55.73 21.21 27.35
C PRO A 226 -56.12 20.07 28.30
N SER A 227 -55.34 18.99 28.30
CA SER A 227 -55.48 17.88 29.25
C SER A 227 -54.49 18.06 30.40
N ARG A 228 -54.98 18.13 31.63
CA ARG A 228 -54.14 18.14 32.85
C ARG A 228 -53.79 16.71 33.25
N THR A 229 -52.51 16.44 33.47
CA THR A 229 -52.02 15.19 34.06
C THR A 229 -51.76 15.40 35.54
N ALA A 230 -52.36 14.57 36.40
CA ALA A 230 -52.11 14.56 37.84
C ALA A 230 -50.97 13.59 38.18
N THR A 231 -50.10 14.02 39.10
CA THR A 231 -48.99 13.24 39.65
C THR A 231 -49.46 12.50 40.91
N PRO A 232 -49.28 11.18 41.04
CA PRO A 232 -49.48 10.46 42.29
C PRO A 232 -48.22 10.47 43.17
N THR A 233 -48.46 10.52 44.48
CA THR A 233 -47.48 10.48 45.58
C THR A 233 -47.28 9.05 46.08
#